data_AF-F4LS88-F1
#
_entry.id   AF-F4LS88-F1
#
_cell.length_a   1.000
_cell.length_b   1.000
_cell.length_c   1.000
_cell.angle_alpha   90.00
_cell.angle_beta   90.00
_cell.angle_gamma   90.00
#
_symmetry.space_group_name_H-M   'P 1'
#
loop_
_entity.id
_entity.type
_entity.pdbx_description
1 polymer ?
#
loop_
_entity_poly.entity_id
_entity_poly.type
_entity_poly.pdbx_seq_one_letter_code
_entity_poly.pdbx_strand_id
1 'polypeptide(L)'
;MNGFATFLVKDLTKDGYAMAIAGICPFSFTDSMEDEISGLIRNYSFKPIDDVFMTDYFMAQYFSRFAPEYVLAWGITMHVPQMSGPTGGIIGNPHIEANSANSTGEYIGSGLSVAAHPGGPGIVIAGDPQTAREILSLSEPSDGGKTPLLAMAKRSIDFNIPAAIMITDGTGFNAVGCALTIEGSEIKYISLDRSALNEY
;
A
#
# COMPACT_ATOMS: atom_id res chain seq x y z
N MET A 1 10.04 14.79 -19.13
CA MET A 1 10.07 14.11 -17.82
C MET A 1 8.65 13.63 -17.57
N ASN A 2 8.43 12.32 -17.50
CA ASN A 2 7.15 11.82 -17.02
C ASN A 2 7.21 11.94 -15.49
N GLY A 3 6.64 13.02 -14.94
CA GLY A 3 6.60 13.23 -13.50
C GLY A 3 5.64 12.23 -12.88
N PHE A 4 6.14 11.38 -11.99
CA PHE A 4 5.29 10.63 -11.09
C PHE A 4 4.73 11.58 -10.04
N ALA A 5 3.48 11.33 -9.67
CA ALA A 5 2.87 11.86 -8.46
C ALA A 5 2.42 10.71 -7.56
N THR A 6 2.33 10.98 -6.27
CA THR A 6 1.81 10.03 -5.29
C THR A 6 0.52 10.50 -4.65
N PHE A 7 -0.26 9.54 -4.18
CA PHE A 7 -1.52 9.82 -3.51
C PHE A 7 -1.78 8.90 -2.34
N LEU A 8 -2.54 9.42 -1.38
CA LEU A 8 -2.82 8.73 -0.14
C LEU A 8 -4.26 9.01 0.28
N VAL A 9 -5.09 7.98 0.24
CA VAL A 9 -6.53 8.07 0.52
C VAL A 9 -6.85 7.15 1.68
N LYS A 10 -7.75 7.57 2.57
CA LYS A 10 -8.32 6.75 3.63
C LYS A 10 -9.83 6.90 3.64
N ASP A 11 -10.53 5.79 3.76
CA ASP A 11 -11.97 5.78 3.92
C ASP A 11 -12.42 4.53 4.69
N LEU A 12 -13.73 4.40 4.87
CA LEU A 12 -14.38 3.22 5.38
C LEU A 12 -14.93 2.37 4.23
N THR A 13 -14.73 1.05 4.34
CA THR A 13 -15.36 0.09 3.43
C THR A 13 -16.87 0.08 3.61
N LYS A 14 -17.60 -0.60 2.71
CA LYS A 14 -19.05 -0.79 2.82
C LYS A 14 -19.47 -1.43 4.15
N ASP A 15 -18.60 -2.24 4.73
CA ASP A 15 -18.82 -2.94 6.00
C ASP A 15 -18.28 -2.17 7.22
N GLY A 16 -17.78 -0.94 7.02
CA GLY A 16 -17.30 -0.06 8.09
C GLY A 16 -15.86 -0.34 8.55
N TYR A 17 -15.08 -1.13 7.79
CA TYR A 17 -13.66 -1.34 8.10
C TYR A 17 -12.82 -0.19 7.57
N ALA A 18 -11.84 0.26 8.36
CA ALA A 18 -10.93 1.31 7.91
C ALA A 18 -9.96 0.73 6.87
N MET A 19 -9.76 1.47 5.78
CA MET A 19 -8.85 1.12 4.70
C MET A 19 -8.08 2.36 4.24
N ALA A 20 -6.82 2.16 3.86
CA ALA A 20 -6.00 3.19 3.23
C ALA A 20 -5.37 2.66 1.94
N ILE A 21 -5.26 3.53 0.95
CA ILE A 21 -4.61 3.28 -0.34
C ILE A 21 -3.54 4.34 -0.55
N ALA A 22 -2.29 3.90 -0.70
CA ALA A 22 -1.19 4.69 -1.23
C ALA A 22 -1.01 4.35 -2.71
N GLY A 23 -0.78 5.31 -3.60
CA GLY A 23 -0.56 4.98 -5.01
C GLY A 23 0.37 5.94 -5.75
N ILE A 24 0.79 5.49 -6.94
CA ILE A 24 1.65 6.20 -7.88
C ILE A 24 0.89 6.33 -9.20
N CYS A 25 0.89 7.53 -9.76
CA CYS A 25 0.27 7.84 -11.05
C CYS A 25 1.07 8.93 -11.79
N PRO A 26 0.73 9.25 -13.05
CA PRO A 26 1.25 10.45 -13.70
C PRO A 26 0.68 11.73 -13.04
N PHE A 27 1.50 12.77 -12.95
CA PHE A 27 1.14 14.06 -12.33
C PHE A 27 -0.16 14.69 -12.88
N SER A 28 -0.54 14.41 -14.13
CA SER A 28 -1.75 14.95 -14.74
C SER A 28 -3.07 14.45 -14.13
N PHE A 29 -3.02 13.47 -13.22
CA PHE A 29 -4.21 12.84 -12.64
C PHE A 29 -4.45 13.16 -11.15
N THR A 30 -3.59 13.99 -10.53
CA THR A 30 -3.64 14.29 -9.08
C THR A 30 -4.97 14.87 -8.60
N ASP A 31 -5.64 15.66 -9.44
CA ASP A 31 -6.81 16.43 -9.01
C ASP A 31 -8.13 15.62 -9.08
N SER A 32 -8.15 14.50 -9.81
CA SER A 32 -9.39 13.73 -10.07
C SER A 32 -9.45 12.39 -9.36
N MET A 33 -8.36 11.98 -8.69
CA MET A 33 -8.24 10.63 -8.14
C MET A 33 -8.93 10.42 -6.80
N GLU A 34 -9.04 11.44 -5.95
CA GLU A 34 -9.39 11.21 -4.54
C GLU A 34 -10.81 10.68 -4.39
N ASP A 35 -11.78 11.29 -5.08
CA ASP A 35 -13.18 10.85 -5.10
C ASP A 35 -13.34 9.47 -5.75
N GLU A 36 -12.62 9.21 -6.84
CA GLU A 36 -12.69 7.91 -7.54
C GLU A 36 -12.14 6.78 -6.66
N ILE A 37 -10.95 6.96 -6.08
CA ILE A 37 -10.31 5.97 -5.21
C ILE A 37 -11.10 5.80 -3.90
N SER A 38 -11.61 6.88 -3.31
CA SER A 38 -12.52 6.80 -2.15
C SER A 38 -13.79 6.02 -2.48
N GLY A 39 -14.33 6.22 -3.68
CA GLY A 39 -15.46 5.45 -4.20
C GLY A 39 -15.18 3.95 -4.28
N LEU A 40 -13.96 3.54 -4.66
CA LEU A 40 -13.56 2.13 -4.65
C LEU A 40 -13.56 1.54 -3.23
N ILE A 41 -13.01 2.28 -2.26
CA ILE A 41 -12.99 1.85 -0.86
C ILE A 41 -14.42 1.68 -0.34
N ARG A 42 -15.28 2.69 -0.49
CA ARG A 42 -16.67 2.69 0.01
C ARG A 42 -17.53 1.59 -0.60
N ASN A 43 -17.22 1.14 -1.81
CA ASN A 43 -17.95 0.07 -2.49
C ASN A 43 -17.39 -1.33 -2.22
N TYR A 44 -16.19 -1.44 -1.63
CA TYR A 44 -15.60 -2.71 -1.27
C TYR A 44 -16.34 -3.32 -0.08
N SER A 45 -16.69 -4.60 -0.20
CA SER A 45 -17.26 -5.37 0.90
C SER A 45 -16.35 -6.54 1.22
N PHE A 46 -15.89 -6.57 2.47
CA PHE A 46 -15.04 -7.61 2.99
C PHE A 46 -15.90 -8.79 3.44
N LYS A 47 -15.67 -9.95 2.81
CA LYS A 47 -16.24 -11.22 3.26
C LYS A 47 -15.16 -11.97 4.03
N PRO A 48 -15.34 -12.24 5.33
CA PRO A 48 -14.41 -13.07 6.07
C PRO A 48 -14.35 -14.45 5.42
N ILE A 49 -13.15 -14.95 5.18
CA ILE A 49 -12.90 -16.29 4.67
C ILE A 49 -11.98 -16.96 5.68
N ASP A 50 -12.18 -18.25 5.92
CA ASP A 50 -11.40 -19.02 6.91
C ASP A 50 -9.90 -19.10 6.56
N ASP A 51 -9.52 -18.72 5.33
CA ASP A 51 -8.15 -18.66 4.84
C ASP A 51 -7.65 -17.19 4.78
N VAL A 52 -6.70 -16.88 5.65
CA VAL A 52 -6.06 -15.57 5.77
C VAL A 52 -5.37 -15.16 4.48
N PHE A 53 -4.75 -16.09 3.74
CA PHE A 53 -4.07 -15.78 2.47
C PHE A 53 -5.05 -15.43 1.35
N MET A 54 -6.25 -15.99 1.41
CA MET A 54 -7.31 -15.65 0.46
C MET A 54 -7.79 -14.20 0.62
N THR A 55 -7.63 -13.61 1.81
CA THR A 55 -8.02 -12.22 2.05
C THR A 55 -7.26 -11.27 1.13
N ASP A 56 -5.93 -11.36 1.09
CA ASP A 56 -5.11 -10.50 0.23
C ASP A 56 -5.36 -10.78 -1.24
N TYR A 57 -5.57 -12.05 -1.61
CA TYR A 57 -5.89 -12.44 -2.98
C TYR A 57 -7.21 -11.83 -3.47
N PHE A 58 -8.30 -11.96 -2.69
CA PHE A 58 -9.59 -11.39 -3.09
C PHE A 58 -9.62 -9.86 -3.03
N MET A 59 -8.87 -9.27 -2.11
CA MET A 59 -8.66 -7.82 -2.09
C MET A 59 -7.94 -7.39 -3.38
N ALA A 60 -6.83 -8.04 -3.75
CA ALA A 60 -6.11 -7.76 -4.99
C ALA A 60 -7.01 -7.93 -6.22
N GLN A 61 -7.76 -9.03 -6.33
CA GLN A 61 -8.68 -9.24 -7.44
C GLN A 61 -9.76 -8.16 -7.55
N TYR A 62 -10.37 -7.77 -6.42
CA TYR A 62 -11.39 -6.73 -6.43
C TYR A 62 -10.82 -5.41 -6.93
N PHE A 63 -9.72 -4.97 -6.32
CA PHE A 63 -9.13 -3.68 -6.61
C PHE A 63 -8.53 -3.66 -8.02
N SER A 64 -7.83 -4.72 -8.47
CA SER A 64 -7.35 -4.83 -9.85
C SER A 64 -8.45 -4.73 -10.91
N ARG A 65 -9.65 -5.29 -10.62
CA ARG A 65 -10.78 -5.23 -11.56
C ARG A 65 -11.29 -3.80 -11.80
N PHE A 66 -11.18 -2.93 -10.79
CA PHE A 66 -11.72 -1.57 -10.83
C PHE A 66 -10.61 -0.50 -10.83
N ALA A 67 -9.35 -0.90 -10.96
CA ALA A 67 -8.22 0.01 -10.97
C ALA A 67 -8.30 0.94 -12.19
N PRO A 68 -8.25 2.27 -12.01
CA PRO A 68 -8.16 3.20 -13.12
C PRO A 68 -6.84 3.00 -13.88
N GLU A 69 -6.87 3.09 -15.22
CA GLU A 69 -5.68 2.82 -16.08
C GLU A 69 -4.46 3.71 -15.77
N TYR A 70 -4.68 4.88 -15.14
CA TYR A 70 -3.61 5.79 -14.77
C TYR A 70 -2.89 5.39 -13.46
N VAL A 71 -3.40 4.42 -12.71
CA VAL A 71 -2.76 3.93 -11.47
C VAL A 71 -1.66 2.95 -11.84
N LEU A 72 -0.41 3.42 -11.73
CA LEU A 72 0.77 2.63 -12.12
C LEU A 72 1.20 1.66 -11.02
N ALA A 73 0.94 2.03 -9.76
CA ALA A 73 1.13 1.17 -8.60
C ALA A 73 0.24 1.64 -7.44
N TRP A 74 -0.11 0.72 -6.56
CA TRP A 74 -0.72 1.05 -5.27
C TRP A 74 -0.35 0.04 -4.18
N GLY A 75 -0.50 0.47 -2.94
CA GLY A 75 -0.48 -0.32 -1.75
C GLY A 75 -1.78 -0.10 -1.00
N ILE A 76 -2.46 -1.17 -0.62
CA ILE A 76 -3.74 -1.13 0.11
C ILE A 76 -3.54 -1.83 1.45
N THR A 77 -3.96 -1.19 2.52
CA THR A 77 -3.99 -1.76 3.87
C THR A 77 -5.39 -1.62 4.46
N MET A 78 -5.87 -2.65 5.17
CA MET A 78 -7.21 -2.69 5.77
C MET A 78 -7.16 -3.24 7.19
N HIS A 79 -7.86 -2.57 8.10
CA HIS A 79 -7.98 -3.03 9.48
C HIS A 79 -9.31 -3.75 9.71
N VAL A 80 -9.22 -5.06 9.95
CA VAL A 80 -10.32 -5.94 10.33
C VAL A 80 -10.07 -6.49 11.74
N PRO A 81 -10.73 -5.96 12.78
CA PRO A 81 -10.45 -6.31 14.18
C PRO A 81 -10.61 -7.80 14.54
N GLN A 82 -11.39 -8.54 13.75
CA GLN A 82 -11.75 -9.94 14.02
C GLN A 82 -10.76 -10.94 13.42
N MET A 83 -9.80 -10.47 12.61
CA MET A 83 -8.80 -11.30 11.92
C MET A 83 -7.54 -11.44 12.78
N SER A 84 -7.08 -12.68 12.96
CA SER A 84 -5.94 -13.01 13.83
C SER A 84 -4.58 -13.11 13.12
N GLY A 85 -4.56 -13.23 11.78
CA GLY A 85 -3.35 -13.36 10.98
C GLY A 85 -2.86 -12.04 10.36
N PRO A 86 -1.56 -11.94 10.02
CA PRO A 86 -1.01 -10.83 9.23
C PRO A 86 -1.56 -10.88 7.81
N THR A 87 -2.51 -10.00 7.52
CA THR A 87 -3.16 -9.87 6.22
C THR A 87 -3.81 -8.49 6.11
N GLY A 88 -4.59 -8.30 5.05
CA GLY A 88 -5.20 -7.02 4.74
C GLY A 88 -4.15 -6.06 4.22
N GLY A 89 -3.19 -6.56 3.44
CA GLY A 89 -2.11 -5.80 2.83
C GLY A 89 -1.80 -6.32 1.42
N ILE A 90 -1.89 -5.45 0.41
CA ILE A 90 -1.44 -5.75 -0.97
C ILE A 90 -0.63 -4.58 -1.51
N ILE A 91 0.41 -4.85 -2.29
CA ILE A 91 1.19 -3.79 -2.94
C ILE A 91 1.74 -4.25 -4.29
N GLY A 92 1.71 -3.36 -5.29
CA GLY A 92 2.22 -3.64 -6.62
C GLY A 92 1.48 -2.86 -7.71
N ASN A 93 1.56 -3.34 -8.94
CA ASN A 93 0.82 -2.78 -10.07
C ASN A 93 -0.55 -3.50 -10.19
N PRO A 94 -1.68 -2.78 -10.16
CA PRO A 94 -3.00 -3.41 -10.26
C PRO A 94 -3.30 -4.09 -11.60
N HIS A 95 -2.58 -3.74 -12.67
CA HIS A 95 -2.84 -4.19 -14.02
C HIS A 95 -2.01 -5.41 -14.44
N ILE A 96 -1.23 -5.98 -13.51
CA ILE A 96 -0.51 -7.24 -13.70
C ILE A 96 -1.04 -8.31 -12.75
N GLU A 97 -0.71 -9.57 -13.02
CA GLU A 97 -1.13 -10.69 -12.19
C GLU A 97 -0.53 -10.57 -10.78
N ALA A 98 -1.38 -10.71 -9.76
CA ALA A 98 -0.96 -10.66 -8.36
C ALA A 98 -0.19 -11.94 -7.99
N ASN A 99 0.98 -11.75 -7.38
CA ASN A 99 1.83 -12.83 -6.90
C ASN A 99 2.08 -12.67 -5.39
N SER A 100 2.24 -13.78 -4.68
CA SER A 100 2.62 -13.74 -3.27
C SER A 100 4.01 -13.17 -3.09
N ALA A 101 4.18 -12.32 -2.07
CA ALA A 101 5.45 -11.74 -1.70
C ALA A 101 6.49 -12.82 -1.35
N ASN A 102 7.76 -12.56 -1.68
CA ASN A 102 8.88 -13.47 -1.44
C ASN A 102 10.16 -12.74 -0.96
N SER A 103 10.04 -11.48 -0.53
CA SER A 103 11.16 -10.59 -0.14
C SER A 103 12.20 -10.33 -1.23
N THR A 104 11.90 -10.64 -2.49
CA THR A 104 12.71 -10.23 -3.63
C THR A 104 12.16 -8.93 -4.22
N GLY A 105 13.06 -8.18 -4.87
CA GLY A 105 12.64 -7.04 -5.66
C GLY A 105 12.33 -7.48 -7.08
N GLU A 106 11.30 -6.90 -7.69
CA GLU A 106 10.98 -7.12 -9.10
C GLU A 106 10.47 -5.84 -9.79
N TYR A 107 10.59 -5.79 -11.11
CA TYR A 107 10.02 -4.71 -11.91
C TYR A 107 8.52 -4.93 -12.08
N ILE A 108 7.72 -3.88 -11.94
CA ILE A 108 6.25 -3.91 -12.12
C ILE A 108 5.77 -3.05 -13.29
N GLY A 109 6.70 -2.61 -14.15
CA GLY A 109 6.42 -1.75 -15.31
C GLY A 109 6.61 -0.25 -15.02
N SER A 110 6.56 0.57 -16.08
CA SER A 110 6.65 2.04 -15.98
C SER A 110 7.88 2.58 -15.25
N GLY A 111 8.98 1.83 -15.16
CA GLY A 111 10.16 2.22 -14.38
C GLY A 111 9.97 2.11 -12.87
N LEU A 112 8.96 1.38 -12.43
CA LEU A 112 8.67 1.10 -11.03
C LEU A 112 9.14 -0.31 -10.65
N SER A 113 9.53 -0.47 -9.38
CA SER A 113 9.90 -1.75 -8.79
C SER A 113 9.22 -1.95 -7.44
N VAL A 114 8.84 -3.19 -7.14
CA VAL A 114 8.22 -3.59 -5.87
C VAL A 114 9.16 -4.50 -5.09
N ALA A 115 9.10 -4.44 -3.76
CA ALA A 115 9.62 -5.46 -2.86
C ALA A 115 8.69 -5.56 -1.65
N ALA A 116 8.35 -6.77 -1.19
CA ALA A 116 7.50 -6.95 -0.02
C ALA A 116 7.87 -8.21 0.77
N HIS A 117 7.69 -8.15 2.10
CA HIS A 117 7.75 -9.31 2.97
C HIS A 117 6.41 -10.07 2.96
N PRO A 118 6.41 -11.41 3.03
CA PRO A 118 5.20 -12.17 3.28
C PRO A 118 4.61 -11.82 4.65
N GLY A 119 3.38 -11.30 4.68
CA GLY A 119 2.67 -10.93 5.92
C GLY A 119 3.24 -9.69 6.62
N GLY A 120 3.90 -8.80 5.87
CA GLY A 120 4.67 -7.69 6.43
C GLY A 120 4.75 -6.47 5.53
N PRO A 121 5.70 -5.56 5.80
CA PRO A 121 5.82 -4.34 5.03
C PRO A 121 6.14 -4.59 3.56
N GLY A 122 5.70 -3.66 2.72
CA GLY A 122 6.01 -3.64 1.31
C GLY A 122 6.26 -2.23 0.79
N ILE A 123 6.98 -2.14 -0.32
CA ILE A 123 7.36 -0.90 -0.97
C ILE A 123 7.25 -1.00 -2.49
N VAL A 124 6.82 0.10 -3.12
CA VAL A 124 7.09 0.38 -4.53
C VAL A 124 7.90 1.66 -4.63
N ILE A 125 8.91 1.65 -5.50
CA ILE A 125 9.72 2.83 -5.82
C ILE A 125 9.76 3.08 -7.33
N ALA A 126 9.97 4.34 -7.71
CA ALA A 126 10.49 4.71 -9.01
C ALA A 126 12.00 4.48 -9.04
N GLY A 127 12.41 3.29 -9.50
CA GLY A 127 13.81 2.84 -9.44
C GLY A 127 13.95 1.35 -9.76
N ASP A 128 15.13 0.81 -9.50
CA ASP A 128 15.44 -0.60 -9.79
C ASP A 128 15.07 -1.55 -8.61
N PRO A 129 14.91 -2.86 -8.88
CA PRO A 129 14.54 -3.85 -7.88
C PRO A 129 15.54 -4.04 -6.75
N GLN A 130 16.84 -3.85 -7.01
CA GLN A 130 17.87 -4.03 -6.01
C GLN A 130 17.76 -2.92 -4.96
N THR A 131 17.51 -1.70 -5.40
CA THR A 131 17.26 -0.54 -4.53
C THR A 131 15.98 -0.73 -3.71
N ALA A 132 14.88 -1.22 -4.32
CA ALA A 132 13.63 -1.52 -3.62
C ALA A 132 13.84 -2.53 -2.49
N ARG A 133 14.59 -3.61 -2.78
CA ARG A 133 14.95 -4.64 -1.81
C ARG A 133 15.86 -4.12 -0.70
N GLU A 134 16.83 -3.28 -1.02
CA GLU A 134 17.72 -2.69 -0.02
C GLU A 134 16.94 -1.81 0.96
N ILE A 135 15.99 -1.01 0.47
CA ILE A 135 15.11 -0.22 1.34
C ILE A 135 14.23 -1.14 2.20
N LEU A 136 13.63 -2.18 1.61
CA LEU A 136 12.81 -3.15 2.35
C LEU A 136 13.57 -3.82 3.50
N SER A 137 14.88 -4.07 3.34
CA SER A 137 15.71 -4.71 4.37
C SER A 137 15.87 -3.93 5.68
N LEU A 138 15.31 -2.72 5.75
CA LEU A 138 15.18 -1.93 6.99
C LEU A 138 13.95 -2.29 7.82
N SER A 139 13.15 -3.25 7.35
CA SER A 139 11.99 -3.81 8.03
C SER A 139 12.09 -5.33 8.11
N GLU A 140 11.30 -5.93 9.00
CA GLU A 140 11.17 -7.37 9.16
C GLU A 140 9.76 -7.84 8.77
N PRO A 141 9.54 -9.12 8.41
CA PRO A 141 8.22 -9.63 8.02
C PRO A 141 7.11 -9.43 9.04
N SER A 142 7.41 -9.34 10.34
CA SER A 142 6.40 -9.11 11.39
C SER A 142 6.21 -7.64 11.76
N ASP A 143 6.91 -6.72 11.09
CA ASP A 143 6.83 -5.31 11.43
C ASP A 143 5.49 -4.72 10.98
N GLY A 144 4.84 -4.01 11.90
CA GLY A 144 3.64 -3.24 11.65
C GLY A 144 3.78 -1.79 12.09
N GLY A 145 2.82 -0.95 11.72
CA GLY A 145 2.77 0.42 12.19
C GLY A 145 3.75 1.37 11.47
N LYS A 146 3.95 2.54 12.07
CA LYS A 146 4.66 3.67 11.43
C LYS A 146 6.17 3.49 11.32
N THR A 147 6.80 2.90 12.33
CA THR A 147 8.26 2.87 12.49
C THR A 147 8.99 2.25 11.30
N PRO A 148 8.65 1.04 10.81
CA PRO A 148 9.34 0.46 9.64
C PRO A 148 9.20 1.36 8.40
N LEU A 149 8.00 1.92 8.16
CA LEU A 149 7.74 2.77 7.00
C LEU A 149 8.58 4.06 7.03
N LEU A 150 8.78 4.68 8.20
CA LEU A 150 9.64 5.85 8.31
C LEU A 150 11.12 5.54 8.07
N ALA A 151 11.60 4.38 8.52
CA ALA A 151 12.98 3.96 8.26
C ALA A 151 13.20 3.75 6.76
N MET A 152 12.27 3.07 6.10
CA MET A 152 12.26 2.89 4.65
C MET A 152 12.15 4.24 3.90
N ALA A 153 11.33 5.17 4.42
CA ALA A 153 11.16 6.49 3.81
C ALA A 153 12.41 7.33 3.86
N LYS A 154 13.10 7.35 5.01
CA LYS A 154 14.39 8.02 5.15
C LYS A 154 15.40 7.47 4.15
N ARG A 155 15.48 6.15 4.00
CA ARG A 155 16.40 5.53 3.03
C ARG A 155 16.06 5.85 1.59
N SER A 156 14.77 5.94 1.26
CA SER A 156 14.30 6.35 -0.07
C SER A 156 14.74 7.77 -0.41
N ILE A 157 14.69 8.69 0.56
CA ILE A 157 15.18 10.06 0.41
C ILE A 157 16.71 10.07 0.25
N ASP A 158 17.45 9.30 1.06
CA ASP A 158 18.91 9.18 0.96
C ASP A 158 19.36 8.67 -0.43
N PHE A 159 18.52 7.86 -1.09
CA PHE A 159 18.71 7.35 -2.45
C PHE A 159 18.18 8.26 -3.55
N ASN A 160 17.61 9.41 -3.22
CA ASN A 160 16.98 10.33 -4.17
C ASN A 160 15.88 9.66 -5.01
N ILE A 161 15.09 8.77 -4.38
CA ILE A 161 13.94 8.15 -5.03
C ILE A 161 12.87 9.22 -5.27
N PRO A 162 12.45 9.46 -6.52
CA PRO A 162 11.55 10.57 -6.83
C PRO A 162 10.10 10.31 -6.38
N ALA A 163 9.68 9.04 -6.36
CA ALA A 163 8.37 8.63 -5.88
C ALA A 163 8.44 7.24 -5.22
N ALA A 164 7.79 7.07 -4.08
CA ALA A 164 7.65 5.79 -3.42
C ALA A 164 6.32 5.67 -2.68
N ILE A 165 5.83 4.45 -2.54
CA ILE A 165 4.71 4.10 -1.66
C ILE A 165 5.08 2.92 -0.80
N MET A 166 4.58 2.89 0.44
CA MET A 166 4.88 1.84 1.39
C MET A 166 3.64 1.52 2.22
N ILE A 167 3.46 0.26 2.55
CA ILE A 167 2.36 -0.18 3.42
C ILE A 167 2.82 -1.22 4.43
N THR A 168 2.05 -1.37 5.50
CA THR A 168 2.07 -2.56 6.36
C THR A 168 0.72 -3.26 6.32
N ASP A 169 0.71 -4.54 6.65
CA ASP A 169 -0.53 -5.28 6.91
C ASP A 169 -1.35 -4.63 8.02
N GLY A 170 -2.67 -4.70 7.87
CA GLY A 170 -3.62 -4.03 8.75
C GLY A 170 -4.32 -4.94 9.76
N THR A 171 -4.13 -6.26 9.65
CA THR A 171 -4.70 -7.26 10.56
C THR A 171 -3.64 -8.11 11.23
N GLY A 172 -3.98 -8.74 12.35
CA GLY A 172 -3.06 -9.49 13.19
C GLY A 172 -2.99 -8.95 14.62
N PHE A 173 -2.39 -9.70 15.53
CA PHE A 173 -2.30 -9.32 16.94
C PHE A 173 -1.48 -8.01 17.10
N ASN A 174 -2.13 -6.94 17.53
CA ASN A 174 -1.58 -5.57 17.62
C ASN A 174 -1.11 -4.97 16.28
N ALA A 175 -1.53 -5.52 15.14
CA ALA A 175 -1.21 -4.92 13.85
C ALA A 175 -1.98 -3.60 13.67
N VAL A 176 -1.26 -2.55 13.26
CA VAL A 176 -1.83 -1.28 12.86
C VAL A 176 -1.45 -1.07 11.41
N GLY A 177 -2.45 -1.13 10.52
CA GLY A 177 -2.27 -0.90 9.10
C GLY A 177 -1.84 0.53 8.85
N CYS A 178 -0.78 0.67 8.06
CA CYS A 178 -0.20 1.96 7.75
C CYS A 178 0.09 2.08 6.26
N ALA A 179 -0.04 3.30 5.75
CA ALA A 179 0.27 3.63 4.37
C ALA A 179 1.08 4.94 4.35
N LEU A 180 2.11 4.99 3.50
CA LEU A 180 3.03 6.11 3.37
C LEU A 180 3.31 6.37 1.90
N THR A 181 3.46 7.65 1.54
CA THR A 181 3.92 8.07 0.22
C THR A 181 5.10 9.02 0.33
N ILE A 182 5.93 9.03 -0.71
CA ILE A 182 7.04 9.95 -0.90
C ILE A 182 6.93 10.55 -2.28
N GLU A 183 7.00 11.88 -2.35
CA GLU A 183 7.13 12.64 -3.59
C GLU A 183 8.27 13.65 -3.43
N GLY A 184 9.40 13.41 -4.10
CA GLY A 184 10.64 14.12 -3.82
C GLY A 184 11.10 13.94 -2.38
N SER A 185 11.04 15.01 -1.57
CA SER A 185 11.37 14.98 -0.14
C SER A 185 10.14 15.04 0.78
N GLU A 186 8.94 15.14 0.22
CA GLU A 186 7.71 15.18 0.99
C GLU A 186 7.30 13.77 1.42
N ILE A 187 6.91 13.60 2.68
CA ILE A 187 6.38 12.36 3.22
C ILE A 187 4.95 12.60 3.68
N LYS A 188 3.99 11.83 3.17
CA LYS A 188 2.61 11.77 3.68
C LYS A 188 2.34 10.39 4.26
N TYR A 189 1.56 10.32 5.33
CA TYR A 189 1.36 9.09 6.09
C TYR A 189 -0.05 8.99 6.66
N ILE A 190 -0.61 7.78 6.67
CA ILE A 190 -1.87 7.41 7.29
C ILE A 190 -1.69 6.18 8.18
N SER A 191 -2.35 6.22 9.34
CA SER A 191 -2.55 5.09 10.24
C SER A 191 -4.02 4.68 10.28
N LEU A 192 -4.28 3.37 10.35
CA LEU A 192 -5.62 2.81 10.54
C LEU A 192 -6.00 2.63 12.02
N ASP A 193 -5.23 3.20 12.95
CA ASP A 193 -5.57 3.15 14.38
C ASP A 193 -6.94 3.79 14.68
N ARG A 194 -7.66 3.19 15.65
CA ARG A 194 -9.03 3.54 16.05
C ARG A 194 -9.17 4.96 16.60
N SER A 195 -8.07 5.60 17.00
CA SER A 195 -8.06 6.95 17.57
C SER A 195 -8.43 8.06 16.59
N ALA A 196 -8.40 7.81 15.27
CA ALA A 196 -8.57 8.83 14.24
C ALA A 196 -9.93 8.83 13.51
N LEU A 197 -10.93 8.07 13.98
CA LEU A 197 -12.26 8.01 13.36
C LEU A 197 -13.36 8.71 14.18
N ASN A 198 -13.01 9.37 15.29
CA ASN A 198 -13.93 10.14 16.14
C ASN A 198 -13.75 11.66 16.04
N GLU A 199 -13.06 12.16 15.01
CA GLU A 199 -12.94 13.60 14.74
C GLU A 199 -13.69 13.98 13.47
N TYR A 200 -15.02 13.81 13.47
CA TYR A 200 -15.96 14.54 12.61
C TYR A 200 -17.28 14.76 13.35
#